data_AF-A0A9D8NZJ5-F1
#
_entry.id   AF-A0A9D8NZJ5-F1
#
_cell.length_a   1.000
_cell.length_b   1.000
_cell.length_c   1.000
_cell.angle_alpha   90.00
_cell.angle_beta   90.00
_cell.angle_gamma   90.00
#
_symmetry.space_group_name_H-M   'P 1'
#
loop_
_entity.id
_entity.type
_entity.pdbx_description
1 polymer ?
#
loop_
_entity_poly.entity_id
_entity_poly.type
_entity_poly.pdbx_seq_one_letter_code
_entity_poly.pdbx_strand_id
1 'polypeptide(L)'
;MRLSTIPVRHSVPPLAVQIDGNGKSVVYTGETECDASIAQFSSGADLLIHDANESSILDPDKEPFNHTTAYGAGETAQLAGATRLALVHIQGVF
;
A
#
# COMPACT_ATOMS: atom_id res chain seq x y z
N MET A 1 -15.81 -15.93 3.66
CA MET A 1 -14.57 -15.23 3.28
C MET A 1 -14.63 -14.94 1.80
N ARG A 2 -14.27 -13.74 1.36
CA ARG A 2 -14.20 -13.30 -0.03
C ARG A 2 -12.83 -12.71 -0.31
N LEU A 3 -12.31 -12.96 -1.51
CA LEU A 3 -11.02 -12.46 -1.97
C LEU A 3 -11.26 -11.62 -3.23
N SER A 4 -10.58 -10.50 -3.35
CA SER A 4 -10.61 -9.62 -4.54
C SER A 4 -9.20 -9.12 -4.82
N THR A 5 -8.91 -8.84 -6.09
CA THR A 5 -7.57 -8.43 -6.52
C THR A 5 -7.62 -7.35 -7.58
N ILE A 6 -6.63 -6.46 -7.59
CA ILE A 6 -6.35 -5.53 -8.69
C ILE A 6 -4.86 -5.59 -9.05
N PRO A 7 -4.50 -5.33 -10.31
CA PRO A 7 -3.10 -5.06 -10.65
C PRO A 7 -2.63 -3.78 -9.97
N VAL A 8 -1.35 -3.70 -9.62
CA VAL A 8 -0.70 -2.49 -9.11
C VAL A 8 0.53 -2.13 -9.93
N ARG A 9 1.09 -0.94 -9.69
CA ARG A 9 2.23 -0.41 -10.45
C ARG A 9 3.54 -0.93 -9.91
N HIS A 10 4.22 -1.72 -10.71
CA HIS A 10 5.59 -2.20 -10.47
C HIS A 10 6.19 -2.76 -11.77
N SER A 11 7.51 -2.89 -11.81
CA SER A 11 8.29 -3.48 -12.91
C SER A 11 7.91 -4.93 -13.26
N VAL A 12 7.38 -5.70 -12.30
CA VAL A 12 6.80 -7.03 -12.51
C VAL A 12 5.36 -6.95 -12.01
N PRO A 13 4.33 -7.31 -12.80
CA PRO A 13 2.93 -7.05 -12.44
C PRO A 13 2.53 -7.71 -11.10
N PRO A 14 2.35 -6.97 -10.00
CA PRO A 14 1.90 -7.52 -8.73
C PRO A 14 0.38 -7.42 -8.63
N LEU A 15 -0.18 -8.10 -7.63
CA LEU A 15 -1.59 -7.96 -7.26
C LEU A 15 -1.71 -7.40 -5.84
N ALA A 16 -2.49 -6.34 -5.70
CA ALA A 16 -3.08 -6.03 -4.40
C ALA A 16 -4.22 -7.02 -4.12
N VAL A 17 -4.39 -7.37 -2.86
CA VAL A 17 -5.34 -8.37 -2.39
C VAL A 17 -6.20 -7.79 -1.28
N GLN A 18 -7.52 -7.88 -1.43
CA GLN A 18 -8.49 -7.58 -0.38
C GLN A 18 -9.13 -8.88 0.09
N ILE A 19 -9.21 -9.03 1.41
CA ILE A 19 -9.78 -10.18 2.10
C ILE A 19 -10.92 -9.69 2.99
N ASP A 20 -12.15 -10.10 2.68
CA ASP A 20 -13.33 -9.81 3.49
C ASP A 20 -13.78 -11.07 4.25
N GLY A 21 -13.98 -10.94 5.56
CA GLY A 21 -14.44 -12.04 6.42
C GLY A 21 -14.84 -11.58 7.81
N ASN A 22 -15.85 -12.21 8.40
CA ASN A 22 -16.32 -11.91 9.77
C ASN A 22 -16.61 -10.41 10.03
N GLY A 23 -17.15 -9.72 9.03
CA GLY A 23 -17.43 -8.28 9.12
C GLY A 23 -16.18 -7.40 9.14
N LYS A 24 -15.02 -7.93 8.72
CA LYS A 24 -13.75 -7.23 8.62
C LYS A 24 -13.18 -7.28 7.21
N SER A 25 -12.45 -6.24 6.83
CA SER A 25 -11.74 -6.14 5.55
C SER A 25 -10.25 -5.83 5.76
N VAL A 26 -9.38 -6.63 5.15
CA VAL A 26 -7.93 -6.46 5.18
C VAL A 26 -7.42 -6.32 3.76
N VAL A 27 -6.57 -5.34 3.50
CA VAL A 27 -5.93 -5.12 2.20
C VAL A 27 -4.42 -5.25 2.34
N TYR A 28 -3.81 -6.00 1.43
CA TYR A 28 -2.36 -6.09 1.27
C TYR A 28 -1.99 -5.64 -0.15
N THR A 29 -1.17 -4.61 -0.27
CA THR A 29 -0.84 -4.02 -1.58
C THR A 29 0.20 -4.80 -2.36
N GLY A 30 1.08 -5.55 -1.67
CA GLY A 30 2.36 -5.97 -2.23
C GLY A 30 3.29 -4.76 -2.45
N GLU A 31 4.37 -4.97 -3.19
CA GLU A 31 5.27 -3.89 -3.66
C GLU A 31 4.52 -3.03 -4.68
N THR A 32 4.55 -1.70 -4.53
CA THR A 32 3.80 -0.82 -5.42
C THR A 32 4.32 0.61 -5.38
N GLU A 33 4.22 1.30 -6.51
CA GLU A 33 4.25 2.77 -6.58
C GLU A 33 2.95 3.38 -6.03
N CYS A 34 2.99 4.68 -5.76
CA CYS A 34 1.78 5.45 -5.44
C CYS A 34 0.78 5.41 -6.60
N ASP A 35 -0.39 4.81 -6.38
CA ASP A 35 -1.47 4.74 -7.36
C ASP A 35 -2.83 4.99 -6.68
N ALA A 36 -3.60 5.93 -7.23
CA ALA A 36 -4.93 6.27 -6.73
C ALA A 36 -5.91 5.08 -6.75
N SER A 37 -5.71 4.10 -7.64
CA SER A 37 -6.52 2.88 -7.69
C SER A 37 -6.41 2.04 -6.41
N ILE A 38 -5.26 2.09 -5.72
CA ILE A 38 -5.07 1.39 -4.44
C ILE A 38 -5.91 2.02 -3.35
N ALA A 39 -5.97 3.34 -3.28
CA ALA A 39 -6.83 4.02 -2.32
C ALA A 39 -8.31 3.67 -2.54
N GLN A 40 -8.76 3.64 -3.80
CA GLN A 40 -10.13 3.24 -4.15
C GLN A 40 -10.42 1.78 -3.80
N PHE A 41 -9.50 0.87 -4.12
CA PHE A 41 -9.62 -0.55 -3.80
C PHE A 41 -9.60 -0.81 -2.28
N SER A 42 -8.91 0.05 -1.53
CA SER A 42 -8.76 -0.06 -0.08
C SER A 42 -9.85 0.63 0.73
N SER A 43 -10.89 1.14 0.06
CA SER A 43 -11.93 1.96 0.69
C SER A 43 -12.58 1.27 1.90
N GLY A 44 -12.48 1.91 3.06
CA GLY A 44 -13.06 1.43 4.32
C GLY A 44 -12.37 0.22 4.94
N ALA A 45 -11.16 -0.14 4.52
CA ALA A 45 -10.45 -1.29 5.08
C ALA A 45 -10.22 -1.14 6.61
N ASP A 46 -10.42 -2.22 7.37
CA ASP A 46 -10.08 -2.26 8.80
C ASP A 46 -8.57 -2.31 9.04
N LEU A 47 -7.82 -2.79 8.04
CA LEU A 47 -6.36 -2.81 8.01
C LEU A 47 -5.89 -2.70 6.57
N LEU A 48 -5.07 -1.70 6.29
CA LEU A 48 -4.29 -1.57 5.07
C LEU A 48 -2.82 -1.90 5.38
N ILE A 49 -2.29 -2.92 4.72
CA ILE A 49 -0.88 -3.35 4.79
C ILE A 49 -0.21 -2.86 3.50
N HIS A 50 0.66 -1.85 3.62
CA HIS A 50 1.14 -1.08 2.47
C HIS A 50 2.68 -1.08 2.39
N ASP A 51 3.19 -1.14 1.16
CA ASP A 51 4.61 -0.89 0.85
C ASP A 51 5.06 0.48 1.38
N ALA A 52 6.22 0.52 2.02
CA ALA A 52 6.82 1.70 2.62
C ALA A 52 8.35 1.65 2.51
N ASN A 53 8.86 1.09 1.41
CA ASN A 53 10.28 0.85 1.18
C ASN A 53 11.12 2.15 1.19
N GLU A 54 10.58 3.23 0.64
CA GLU A 54 11.34 4.46 0.38
C GLU A 54 11.16 5.53 1.46
N SER A 55 12.16 6.42 1.57
CA SER A 55 12.14 7.56 2.48
C SER A 55 12.48 8.84 1.75
N SER A 56 11.51 9.76 1.66
CA SER A 56 11.73 11.10 1.12
C SER A 56 12.63 11.98 2.00
N ILE A 57 12.90 11.57 3.25
CA ILE A 57 13.81 12.26 4.16
C ILE A 57 15.26 11.80 3.96
N LEU A 58 15.46 10.49 3.76
CA LEU A 58 16.81 9.92 3.60
C LEU A 58 17.31 10.05 2.16
N ASP A 59 16.41 9.96 1.18
CA ASP A 59 16.73 9.98 -0.25
C ASP A 59 15.89 11.04 -0.99
N PRO A 60 16.09 12.35 -0.72
CA PRO A 60 15.23 13.42 -1.26
C PRO A 60 15.29 13.57 -2.79
N ASP A 61 16.38 13.12 -3.42
CA ASP A 61 16.59 13.20 -4.87
C ASP A 61 16.18 11.90 -5.60
N LYS A 62 15.68 10.90 -4.86
CA LYS A 62 15.27 9.63 -5.46
C LYS A 62 13.91 9.77 -6.12
N GLU A 63 13.90 9.57 -7.43
CA GLU A 63 12.65 9.48 -8.19
C GLU A 63 11.86 8.23 -7.75
N PRO A 64 10.55 8.35 -7.49
CA PRO A 64 9.72 7.21 -7.14
C PRO A 64 9.80 6.12 -8.22
N PHE A 65 10.24 4.92 -7.84
CA PHE A 65 10.35 3.81 -8.77
C PHE A 65 10.02 2.49 -8.08
N ASN A 66 9.01 1.79 -8.58
CA ASN A 66 8.50 0.51 -8.06
C ASN A 66 7.95 0.51 -6.62
N HIS A 67 8.27 1.51 -5.80
CA HIS A 67 7.97 1.52 -4.39
C HIS A 67 7.26 2.79 -3.93
N THR A 68 6.72 2.70 -2.72
CA THR A 68 6.02 3.80 -2.04
C THR A 68 6.83 4.25 -0.83
N THR A 69 6.79 5.55 -0.56
CA THR A 69 7.33 6.11 0.68
C THR A 69 6.38 5.91 1.86
N ALA A 70 6.89 5.90 3.09
CA ALA A 70 6.02 5.86 4.28
C ALA A 70 4.99 7.02 4.31
N TYR A 71 5.34 8.18 3.78
CA TYR A 71 4.43 9.32 3.63
C TYR A 71 3.30 9.01 2.62
N GLY A 72 3.65 8.50 1.44
CA GLY A 72 2.67 8.11 0.42
C GLY A 72 1.74 6.98 0.88
N ALA A 73 2.24 6.01 1.65
CA ALA A 73 1.40 4.98 2.27
C ALA A 73 0.38 5.59 3.25
N GLY A 74 0.79 6.62 4.01
CA GLY A 74 -0.08 7.39 4.89
C GLY A 74 -1.18 8.13 4.13
N GLU A 75 -0.83 8.81 3.03
CA GLU A 75 -1.80 9.49 2.16
C GLU A 75 -2.81 8.50 1.56
N THR A 76 -2.34 7.35 1.06
CA THR A 76 -3.21 6.29 0.55
C THR A 76 -4.18 5.80 1.62
N ALA A 77 -3.72 5.55 2.85
CA ALA A 77 -4.56 5.12 3.95
C ALA A 77 -5.62 6.17 4.32
N GLN A 78 -5.24 7.44 4.33
CA GLN A 78 -6.14 8.56 4.60
C GLN A 78 -7.23 8.66 3.52
N LEU A 79 -6.85 8.61 2.24
CA LEU A 79 -7.77 8.64 1.11
C LEU A 79 -8.73 7.44 1.10
N ALA A 80 -8.22 6.26 1.46
CA ALA A 80 -9.02 5.05 1.59
C ALA A 80 -9.97 5.06 2.79
N GLY A 81 -9.78 5.97 3.75
CA GLY A 81 -10.50 5.92 5.03
C GLY A 81 -10.21 4.63 5.80
N ALA A 82 -8.98 4.10 5.70
CA ALA A 82 -8.59 2.87 6.38
C ALA A 82 -8.50 3.11 7.90
N THR A 83 -8.97 2.15 8.70
CA THR A 83 -8.97 2.28 10.17
C THR A 83 -7.56 2.18 10.76
N ARG A 84 -6.71 1.35 10.16
CA ARG A 84 -5.31 1.13 10.57
C ARG A 84 -4.43 0.97 9.35
N LEU A 85 -3.19 1.44 9.47
CA LEU A 85 -2.13 1.28 8.50
C LEU A 85 -0.99 0.45 9.12
N ALA A 86 -0.58 -0.61 8.43
CA ALA A 86 0.65 -1.34 8.71
C ALA A 86 1.65 -1.07 7.58
N LEU A 87 2.75 -0.40 7.93
CA LEU A 87 3.86 -0.19 7.01
C LEU A 87 4.71 -1.46 6.95
N VAL A 88 4.96 -1.97 5.74
CA VAL A 88 5.79 -3.16 5.51
C VAL A 88 6.84 -2.89 4.45
N HIS A 89 7.70 -3.88 4.21
CA HIS A 89 8.73 -3.81 3.17
C HIS A 89 9.70 -2.63 3.35
N ILE A 90 9.93 -2.22 4.60
CA ILE A 90 10.83 -1.12 4.98
C ILE A 90 12.27 -1.55 4.70
N GLN A 91 13.01 -0.77 3.91
CA GLN A 91 14.45 -1.00 3.75
C GLN A 91 15.20 -0.75 5.06
N GLY A 92 16.11 -1.67 5.40
CA GLY A 92 17.10 -1.42 6.43
C GLY A 92 18.15 -0.43 5.91
N VAL A 93 18.54 0.52 6.74
CA VAL A 93 19.77 1.30 6.53
C VAL A 93 20.97 0.39 6.78
N PHE A 94 21.70 0.02 5.73
CA PHE A 94 22.99 -0.65 5.81
C PHE A 94 24.11 0.26 5.31
#